data_AF-A0A8T7CA62-F1
#
_entry.id   AF-A0A8T7CA62-F1
#
_cell.length_a   1.000
_cell.length_b   1.000
_cell.length_c   1.000
_cell.angle_alpha   90.00
_cell.angle_beta   90.00
_cell.angle_gamma   90.00
#
_symmetry.space_group_name_H-M   'P 1'
#
loop_
_entity.id
_entity.type
_entity.pdbx_description
1 polymer ?
#
loop_
_entity_poly.entity_id
_entity_poly.type
_entity_poly.pdbx_seq_one_letter_code
_entity_poly.pdbx_strand_id
1 'polypeptide(L)'
;MKSIAAWIAFAVLLSACSQEPAATVALSEQPAASGWETDFFDDFDTFNPDNWQDQILWVNGEDQCYVRDNQFNTRETSNGTLKLRVVDLGEKRPCDNMDKFGNQHPDTRYVAGRIASKNRKEFVKGKWTARLRVPNSGQPGMFPAWWLLGAYNNEPPVEEPDETVCWPLTGSGEIDIFEHHSDGGPDHYAARAIKSTGECDGGDWQALMLVQAAPLAEYHEYSVEWDGYDL
;
A
#
# COMPACT_ATOMS: atom_id res chain seq x y z
N MET A 1 47.66 55.02 74.92
CA MET A 1 47.28 55.27 73.51
C MET A 1 48.12 54.41 72.60
N LYS A 2 47.50 53.42 71.94
CA LYS A 2 47.72 52.98 70.55
C LYS A 2 47.02 51.63 70.38
N SER A 3 45.84 51.69 69.76
CA SER A 3 45.04 50.57 69.31
C SER A 3 45.80 49.74 68.28
N ILE A 4 45.73 48.42 68.39
CA ILE A 4 46.20 47.49 67.36
C ILE A 4 44.97 47.04 66.58
N ALA A 5 44.89 47.45 65.32
CA ALA A 5 43.84 47.08 64.39
C ALA A 5 44.04 45.64 63.91
N ALA A 6 42.99 44.83 64.00
CA ALA A 6 42.94 43.47 63.48
C ALA A 6 42.76 43.52 61.95
N TRP A 7 43.64 42.83 61.22
CA TRP A 7 43.51 42.60 59.79
C TRP A 7 42.86 41.23 59.57
N ILE A 8 41.64 41.23 59.04
CA ILE A 8 40.94 40.02 58.60
C ILE A 8 41.33 39.77 57.14
N ALA A 9 42.09 38.71 56.89
CA ALA A 9 42.38 38.23 55.55
C ALA A 9 41.23 37.34 55.06
N PHE A 10 40.52 37.80 54.03
CA PHE A 10 39.43 37.07 53.37
C PHE A 10 40.04 36.08 52.36
N ALA A 11 40.04 34.79 52.69
CA ALA A 11 40.48 33.75 51.76
C ALA A 11 39.32 33.37 50.83
N VAL A 12 39.47 33.69 49.54
CA VAL A 12 38.53 33.27 48.48
C VAL A 12 38.81 31.80 48.13
N LEU A 13 37.87 30.92 48.48
CA LEU A 13 37.87 29.53 48.05
C LEU A 13 37.35 29.45 46.60
N LEU A 14 38.26 29.26 45.64
CA LEU A 14 37.90 28.89 44.27
C LEU A 14 37.55 27.39 44.25
N SER A 15 36.26 27.08 44.23
CA SER A 15 35.77 25.73 43.96
C SER A 15 35.86 25.45 42.46
N ALA A 16 36.95 24.80 42.03
CA ALA A 16 37.05 24.27 40.68
C ALA A 16 36.27 22.94 40.62
N CYS A 17 35.06 22.98 40.06
CA CYS A 17 34.36 21.78 39.66
C CYS A 17 35.10 21.15 38.47
N SER A 18 35.85 20.08 38.72
CA SER A 18 36.32 19.18 37.68
C SER A 18 35.11 18.45 37.10
N GLN A 19 34.64 18.86 35.92
CA GLN A 19 33.72 18.04 35.13
C GLN A 19 34.43 16.76 34.74
N GLU A 20 33.97 15.63 35.29
CA GLU A 20 34.29 14.32 34.71
C GLU A 20 33.78 14.31 33.25
N PRO A 21 34.58 13.85 32.28
CA PRO A 21 34.07 13.66 30.94
C PRO A 21 32.98 12.59 31.01
N ALA A 22 31.78 12.94 30.56
CA ALA A 22 30.69 11.99 30.40
C ALA A 22 31.21 10.80 29.58
N ALA A 23 31.08 9.60 30.13
CA ALA A 23 31.39 8.38 29.41
C ALA A 23 30.52 8.37 28.15
N THR A 24 31.15 8.53 26.99
CA THR A 24 30.53 8.27 25.70
C THR A 24 30.19 6.79 25.68
N VAL A 25 28.91 6.48 25.91
CA VAL A 25 28.36 5.18 25.54
C VAL A 25 28.50 5.13 24.02
N ALA A 26 29.55 4.46 23.54
CA ALA A 26 29.62 4.05 22.16
C ALA A 26 28.41 3.15 21.92
N LEU A 27 27.35 3.72 21.34
CA LEU A 27 26.35 2.93 20.65
C LEU A 27 27.13 2.14 19.60
N SER A 28 27.30 0.85 19.84
CA SER A 28 27.75 -0.04 18.79
C SER A 28 26.74 0.10 17.66
N GLU A 29 27.12 0.76 16.57
CA GLU A 29 26.45 0.55 15.29
C GLU A 29 26.58 -0.95 15.02
N GLN A 30 25.53 -1.68 15.35
CA GLN A 30 25.28 -2.98 14.75
C GLN A 30 25.38 -2.73 13.24
N PRO A 31 26.19 -3.50 12.49
CA PRO A 31 26.16 -3.38 11.05
C PRO A 31 24.72 -3.58 10.63
N ALA A 32 24.12 -2.56 9.99
CA ALA A 32 22.82 -2.70 9.37
C ALA A 32 22.91 -3.95 8.49
N ALA A 33 22.05 -4.93 8.75
CA ALA A 33 22.00 -6.14 7.94
C ALA A 33 21.88 -5.71 6.48
N SER A 34 22.90 -6.00 5.67
CA SER A 34 22.90 -5.63 4.25
C SER A 34 21.99 -6.61 3.51
N GLY A 35 20.70 -6.28 3.41
CA GLY A 35 19.72 -7.08 2.68
C GLY A 35 18.29 -6.75 3.05
N TRP A 36 17.35 -7.19 2.21
CA TRP A 36 15.93 -7.16 2.50
C TRP A 36 15.57 -8.26 3.51
N GLU A 37 14.71 -7.94 4.49
CA GLU A 37 14.07 -8.89 5.38
C GLU A 37 12.60 -9.04 4.98
N THR A 38 12.06 -10.27 5.05
CA THR A 38 10.65 -10.53 4.80
C THR A 38 9.86 -10.37 6.09
N ASP A 39 9.10 -9.29 6.19
CA ASP A 39 8.18 -9.01 7.31
C ASP A 39 6.75 -9.52 7.05
N PHE A 40 6.39 -9.76 5.79
CA PHE A 40 5.13 -10.34 5.37
C PHE A 40 5.26 -11.28 4.17
N PHE A 41 4.56 -12.41 4.25
CA PHE A 41 4.50 -13.41 3.20
C PHE A 41 3.18 -14.18 3.28
N ASP A 42 2.61 -14.47 2.11
CA ASP A 42 1.44 -15.33 1.97
C ASP A 42 1.68 -16.25 0.76
N ASP A 43 1.77 -17.56 0.99
CA ASP A 43 1.91 -18.58 -0.05
C ASP A 43 0.55 -19.06 -0.59
N PHE A 44 -0.54 -18.54 -0.04
CA PHE A 44 -1.91 -18.86 -0.44
C PHE A 44 -2.25 -20.36 -0.35
N ASP A 45 -1.73 -21.05 0.66
CA ASP A 45 -2.22 -22.37 1.06
C ASP A 45 -3.69 -22.32 1.51
N THR A 46 -4.10 -21.21 2.13
CA THR A 46 -5.50 -20.90 2.47
C THR A 46 -5.76 -19.40 2.24
N PHE A 47 -7.04 -18.99 2.24
CA PHE A 47 -7.37 -17.58 2.26
C PHE A 47 -7.40 -17.12 3.73
N ASN A 48 -6.41 -16.33 4.14
CA ASN A 48 -6.28 -15.88 5.52
C ASN A 48 -6.99 -14.52 5.74
N PRO A 49 -8.10 -14.47 6.52
CA PRO A 49 -8.81 -13.21 6.80
C PRO A 49 -8.01 -12.24 7.70
N ASP A 50 -6.94 -12.70 8.36
CA ASP A 50 -6.02 -11.83 9.11
C ASP A 50 -5.03 -11.10 8.18
N ASN A 51 -4.95 -11.51 6.91
CA ASN A 51 -4.11 -10.89 5.89
C ASN A 51 -4.94 -10.06 4.90
N TRP A 52 -6.13 -10.55 4.54
CA TRP A 52 -6.91 -10.05 3.42
C TRP A 52 -8.39 -9.88 3.77
N GLN A 53 -9.00 -8.83 3.22
CA GLN A 53 -10.44 -8.62 3.28
C GLN A 53 -11.00 -8.13 1.94
N ASP A 54 -12.31 -8.20 1.77
CA ASP A 54 -12.99 -7.77 0.54
C ASP A 54 -13.01 -6.22 0.45
N GLN A 55 -12.75 -5.68 -0.74
CA GLN A 55 -12.84 -4.26 -1.05
C GLN A 55 -13.89 -4.06 -2.16
N ILE A 56 -14.98 -3.35 -1.86
CA ILE A 56 -16.17 -3.30 -2.73
C ILE A 56 -16.44 -1.93 -3.36
N LEU A 57 -15.51 -0.99 -3.27
CA LEU A 57 -15.64 0.32 -3.90
C LEU A 57 -15.70 0.20 -5.43
N TRP A 58 -16.66 0.89 -6.05
CA TRP A 58 -16.77 1.04 -7.50
C TRP A 58 -16.18 2.38 -7.94
N VAL A 59 -15.13 2.36 -8.75
CA VAL A 59 -14.32 3.57 -8.99
C VAL A 59 -14.42 4.05 -10.43
N ASN A 60 -14.24 3.16 -11.41
CA ASN A 60 -13.89 3.58 -12.77
C ASN A 60 -14.97 3.27 -13.83
N GLY A 61 -16.25 3.22 -13.43
CA GLY A 61 -17.31 2.80 -14.35
C GLY A 61 -17.13 1.35 -14.82
N GLU A 62 -16.46 0.54 -14.00
CA GLU A 62 -16.26 -0.89 -14.20
C GLU A 62 -17.60 -1.62 -14.35
N ASP A 63 -17.63 -2.69 -15.15
CA ASP A 63 -18.85 -3.45 -15.41
C ASP A 63 -19.16 -4.49 -14.32
N GLN A 64 -18.15 -4.92 -13.56
CA GLN A 64 -18.29 -5.97 -12.56
C GLN A 64 -18.74 -5.43 -11.19
N CYS A 65 -19.65 -6.17 -10.56
CA CYS A 65 -19.95 -6.02 -9.15
C CYS A 65 -18.96 -6.82 -8.31
N TYR A 66 -18.18 -6.16 -7.45
CA TYR A 66 -17.37 -6.86 -6.46
C TYR A 66 -18.25 -7.50 -5.40
N VAL A 67 -18.07 -8.81 -5.18
CA VAL A 67 -18.86 -9.57 -4.23
C VAL A 67 -18.03 -10.01 -3.05
N ARG A 68 -18.67 -10.10 -1.88
CA ARG A 68 -18.05 -10.53 -0.63
C ARG A 68 -18.03 -12.05 -0.49
N ASP A 69 -17.24 -12.54 0.46
CA ASP A 69 -17.28 -13.92 0.96
C ASP A 69 -17.11 -14.99 -0.13
N ASN A 70 -16.38 -14.66 -1.21
CA ASN A 70 -16.21 -15.55 -2.35
C ASN A 70 -17.54 -16.02 -3.00
N GLN A 71 -18.56 -15.17 -3.00
CA GLN A 71 -19.78 -15.48 -3.76
C GLN A 71 -19.45 -15.74 -5.23
N PHE A 72 -20.13 -16.72 -5.82
CA PHE A 72 -19.94 -17.12 -7.23
C PHE A 72 -18.54 -17.61 -7.59
N ASN A 73 -17.71 -18.01 -6.61
CA ASN A 73 -16.35 -18.52 -6.84
C ASN A 73 -15.41 -17.49 -7.50
N THR A 74 -15.60 -16.21 -7.17
CA THR A 74 -14.75 -15.11 -7.65
C THR A 74 -13.34 -15.14 -7.08
N ARG A 75 -13.11 -15.93 -6.02
CA ARG A 75 -11.84 -16.16 -5.34
C ARG A 75 -11.61 -17.65 -5.08
N GLU A 76 -10.39 -18.14 -5.27
CA GLU A 76 -10.05 -19.51 -4.86
C GLU A 76 -8.59 -19.61 -4.45
N THR A 77 -8.34 -20.14 -3.25
CA THR A 77 -7.02 -20.60 -2.84
C THR A 77 -6.91 -22.10 -3.06
N SER A 78 -6.00 -22.50 -3.94
CA SER A 78 -5.72 -23.91 -4.20
C SER A 78 -4.36 -24.06 -4.87
N ASN A 79 -3.65 -25.16 -4.59
CA ASN A 79 -2.33 -25.46 -5.15
C ASN A 79 -1.31 -24.31 -4.93
N GLY A 80 -1.25 -23.74 -3.72
CA GLY A 80 -0.32 -22.65 -3.37
C GLY A 80 -0.51 -21.38 -4.20
N THR A 81 -1.76 -21.04 -4.56
CA THR A 81 -2.08 -19.85 -5.36
C THR A 81 -3.44 -19.30 -5.01
N LEU A 82 -3.53 -17.97 -4.96
CA LEU A 82 -4.77 -17.22 -5.03
C LEU A 82 -5.19 -17.02 -6.48
N LYS A 83 -6.47 -17.28 -6.78
CA LYS A 83 -7.09 -17.02 -8.09
C LYS A 83 -8.20 -16.02 -7.87
N LEU A 84 -8.13 -14.88 -8.55
CA LEU A 84 -9.22 -13.93 -8.66
C LEU A 84 -9.86 -14.06 -10.05
N ARG A 85 -11.18 -13.92 -10.12
CA ARG A 85 -11.95 -14.13 -11.35
C ARG A 85 -12.98 -13.04 -11.54
N VAL A 86 -13.21 -12.69 -12.79
CA VAL A 86 -14.48 -12.14 -13.25
C VAL A 86 -15.35 -13.31 -13.70
N VAL A 87 -16.57 -13.37 -13.20
CA VAL A 87 -17.55 -14.41 -13.52
C VAL A 87 -18.74 -13.76 -14.19
N ASP A 88 -19.09 -14.26 -15.36
CA ASP A 88 -20.32 -13.92 -16.07
C ASP A 88 -21.46 -14.83 -15.61
N LEU A 89 -22.46 -14.25 -14.96
CA LEU A 89 -23.62 -14.97 -14.42
C LEU A 89 -24.69 -15.28 -15.48
N GLY A 90 -24.56 -14.76 -16.70
CA GLY A 90 -25.54 -14.94 -17.77
C GLY A 90 -26.76 -14.02 -17.69
N GLU A 91 -27.09 -13.50 -16.51
CA GLU A 91 -28.21 -12.59 -16.27
C GLU A 91 -27.81 -11.42 -15.37
N LYS A 92 -28.47 -10.27 -15.57
CA LYS A 92 -28.24 -9.09 -14.73
C LYS A 92 -28.86 -9.29 -13.35
N ARG A 93 -28.14 -8.81 -12.34
CA ARG A 93 -28.61 -8.75 -10.95
C ARG A 93 -28.29 -7.38 -10.33
N PRO A 94 -29.00 -7.00 -9.26
CA PRO A 94 -28.63 -5.83 -8.47
C PRO A 94 -27.20 -5.93 -7.92
N CYS A 95 -26.51 -4.79 -7.90
CA CYS A 95 -25.21 -4.63 -7.27
C CYS A 95 -25.31 -3.60 -6.13
N ASP A 96 -24.75 -3.91 -4.96
CA ASP A 96 -24.74 -3.03 -3.79
C ASP A 96 -23.47 -2.17 -3.66
N ASN A 97 -22.53 -2.30 -4.61
CA ASN A 97 -21.35 -1.45 -4.64
C ASN A 97 -21.74 0.01 -4.84
N MET A 98 -21.07 0.88 -4.11
CA MET A 98 -21.18 2.32 -4.23
C MET A 98 -19.87 2.89 -4.78
N ASP A 99 -19.96 4.01 -5.49
CA ASP A 99 -18.81 4.88 -5.69
C ASP A 99 -18.54 5.76 -4.46
N LYS A 100 -17.44 6.50 -4.48
CA LYS A 100 -17.07 7.42 -3.39
C LYS A 100 -17.99 8.63 -3.23
N PHE A 101 -18.90 8.86 -4.18
CA PHE A 101 -19.91 9.92 -4.13
C PHE A 101 -21.28 9.39 -3.67
N GLY A 102 -21.39 8.10 -3.37
CA GLY A 102 -22.62 7.45 -2.91
C GLY A 102 -23.57 7.04 -4.03
N ASN A 103 -23.13 7.03 -5.29
CA ASN A 103 -23.92 6.48 -6.40
C ASN A 103 -23.78 4.96 -6.42
N GLN A 104 -24.90 4.29 -6.63
CA GLN A 104 -24.95 2.85 -6.71
C GLN A 104 -24.59 2.34 -8.12
N HIS A 105 -23.79 1.29 -8.16
CA HIS A 105 -23.48 0.56 -9.38
C HIS A 105 -24.77 0.04 -10.06
N PRO A 106 -24.93 0.15 -11.39
CA PRO A 106 -26.11 -0.36 -12.09
C PRO A 106 -26.20 -1.90 -12.06
N ASP A 107 -27.38 -2.45 -12.35
CA ASP A 107 -27.52 -3.90 -12.48
C ASP A 107 -26.57 -4.48 -13.55
N THR A 108 -25.83 -5.51 -13.16
CA THR A 108 -24.80 -6.15 -13.99
C THR A 108 -24.87 -7.66 -13.92
N ARG A 109 -24.34 -8.31 -14.96
CA ARG A 109 -24.18 -9.76 -15.05
C ARG A 109 -22.79 -10.23 -14.64
N TYR A 110 -21.83 -9.31 -14.49
CA TYR A 110 -20.45 -9.64 -14.16
C TYR A 110 -20.21 -9.44 -12.67
N VAL A 111 -19.58 -10.42 -12.04
CA VAL A 111 -19.15 -10.33 -10.63
C VAL A 111 -17.67 -10.64 -10.52
N ALA A 112 -16.99 -10.02 -9.56
CA ALA A 112 -15.58 -10.24 -9.35
C ALA A 112 -15.17 -10.21 -7.88
N GLY A 113 -13.94 -10.64 -7.60
CA GLY A 113 -13.31 -10.48 -6.30
C GLY A 113 -12.28 -9.36 -6.36
N ARG A 114 -12.34 -8.44 -5.39
CA ARG A 114 -11.32 -7.44 -5.11
C ARG A 114 -11.01 -7.52 -3.63
N ILE A 115 -9.75 -7.71 -3.31
CA ILE A 115 -9.28 -7.85 -1.92
C ILE A 115 -8.22 -6.81 -1.63
N ALA A 116 -8.10 -6.44 -0.36
CA ALA A 116 -7.07 -5.55 0.14
C ALA A 116 -6.54 -6.08 1.48
N SER A 117 -5.31 -5.71 1.80
CA SER A 117 -4.73 -5.92 3.13
C SER A 117 -4.93 -4.72 4.07
N LYS A 118 -5.67 -3.69 3.62
CA LYS A 118 -6.06 -2.52 4.41
C LYS A 118 -6.67 -2.96 5.75
N ASN A 119 -6.30 -2.31 6.86
CA ASN A 119 -6.70 -2.68 8.23
C ASN A 119 -6.32 -4.12 8.67
N ARG A 120 -5.39 -4.79 7.98
CA ARG A 120 -4.93 -6.15 8.29
C ARG A 120 -3.40 -6.24 8.29
N LYS A 121 -2.79 -5.90 7.16
CA LYS A 121 -1.34 -5.91 6.92
C LYS A 121 -0.97 -4.68 6.09
N GLU A 122 -0.40 -3.69 6.77
CA GLU A 122 -0.04 -2.39 6.21
C GLU A 122 1.41 -2.09 6.57
N PHE A 123 2.15 -1.57 5.59
CA PHE A 123 3.59 -1.38 5.72
C PHE A 123 3.95 -0.01 5.14
N VAL A 124 5.04 0.55 5.65
CA VAL A 124 5.62 1.79 5.16
C VAL A 124 6.96 1.45 4.51
N LYS A 125 7.15 1.92 3.27
CA LYS A 125 8.34 1.66 2.46
C LYS A 125 8.54 0.15 2.20
N GLY A 126 9.72 -0.20 1.71
CA GLY A 126 10.14 -1.59 1.52
C GLY A 126 10.05 -2.05 0.07
N LYS A 127 10.23 -3.36 -0.10
CA LYS A 127 10.08 -4.05 -1.37
C LYS A 127 8.81 -4.87 -1.37
N TRP A 128 7.92 -4.57 -2.29
CA TRP A 128 6.68 -5.29 -2.49
C TRP A 128 6.85 -6.17 -3.72
N THR A 129 6.50 -7.45 -3.63
CA THR A 129 6.63 -8.39 -4.75
C THR A 129 5.43 -9.32 -4.81
N ALA A 130 4.85 -9.48 -6.00
CA ALA A 130 3.86 -10.50 -6.28
C ALA A 130 4.32 -11.33 -7.49
N ARG A 131 4.23 -12.65 -7.34
CA ARG A 131 4.42 -13.59 -8.45
C ARG A 131 3.06 -13.95 -9.04
N LEU A 132 2.68 -13.32 -10.16
CA LEU A 132 1.36 -13.48 -10.77
C LEU A 132 1.43 -13.82 -12.25
N ARG A 133 0.32 -14.34 -12.77
CA ARG A 133 0.05 -14.54 -14.20
C ARG A 133 -1.40 -14.22 -14.50
N VAL A 134 -1.67 -13.84 -15.74
CA VAL A 134 -2.99 -13.53 -16.27
C VAL A 134 -3.26 -14.44 -17.47
N PRO A 135 -3.84 -15.63 -17.25
CA PRO A 135 -4.24 -16.50 -18.35
C PRO A 135 -5.26 -15.80 -19.24
N ASN A 136 -5.08 -15.89 -20.57
CA ASN A 136 -5.95 -15.24 -21.56
C ASN A 136 -6.06 -13.71 -21.40
N SER A 137 -4.98 -13.04 -21.00
CA SER A 137 -4.90 -11.58 -20.81
C SER A 137 -5.52 -10.74 -21.93
N GLY A 138 -5.44 -11.19 -23.18
CA GLY A 138 -6.05 -10.51 -24.32
C GLY A 138 -7.57 -10.60 -24.43
N GLN A 139 -8.30 -11.15 -23.44
CA GLN A 139 -9.76 -11.14 -23.47
C GLN A 139 -10.30 -9.70 -23.34
N PRO A 140 -11.25 -9.28 -24.19
CA PRO A 140 -11.80 -7.93 -24.15
C PRO A 140 -12.35 -7.56 -22.77
N GLY A 141 -11.97 -6.37 -22.31
CA GLY A 141 -12.42 -5.81 -21.02
C GLY A 141 -11.68 -6.33 -19.80
N MET A 142 -10.66 -7.19 -19.96
CA MET A 142 -9.80 -7.56 -18.84
C MET A 142 -8.99 -6.37 -18.33
N PHE A 143 -9.05 -6.16 -17.01
CA PHE A 143 -8.29 -5.16 -16.29
C PHE A 143 -7.78 -5.65 -14.92
N PRO A 144 -6.92 -6.70 -14.85
CA PRO A 144 -6.31 -7.12 -13.59
C PRO A 144 -5.27 -6.09 -13.12
N ALA A 145 -5.25 -5.86 -11.81
CA ALA A 145 -4.32 -4.94 -11.17
C ALA A 145 -3.73 -5.53 -9.88
N TRP A 146 -2.51 -5.13 -9.56
CA TRP A 146 -1.87 -5.27 -8.26
C TRP A 146 -1.12 -3.97 -7.95
N TRP A 147 -1.52 -3.33 -6.86
CA TRP A 147 -1.25 -1.93 -6.57
C TRP A 147 -1.24 -1.72 -5.06
N LEU A 148 -0.73 -0.58 -4.64
CA LEU A 148 -0.65 -0.12 -3.27
C LEU A 148 -1.42 1.19 -3.12
N LEU A 149 -2.09 1.35 -1.99
CA LEU A 149 -2.78 2.58 -1.61
C LEU A 149 -2.36 2.98 -0.20
N GLY A 150 -2.15 4.28 0.03
CA GLY A 150 -1.79 4.80 1.34
C GLY A 150 -2.84 4.47 2.41
N ALA A 151 -2.41 4.03 3.59
CA ALA A 151 -3.28 3.48 4.63
C ALA A 151 -4.37 4.44 5.14
N TYR A 152 -4.12 5.76 5.11
CA TYR A 152 -5.07 6.76 5.59
C TYR A 152 -6.14 7.15 4.56
N ASN A 153 -6.21 6.45 3.42
CA ASN A 153 -7.24 6.73 2.40
C ASN A 153 -8.66 6.56 2.98
N ASN A 154 -9.57 7.44 2.59
CA ASN A 154 -10.97 7.42 3.04
C ASN A 154 -11.90 6.51 2.21
N GLU A 155 -11.32 5.59 1.43
CA GLU A 155 -12.06 4.66 0.59
C GLU A 155 -12.38 3.35 1.33
N PRO A 156 -13.56 2.72 1.11
CA PRO A 156 -13.90 1.47 1.76
C PRO A 156 -12.89 0.33 1.50
N PRO A 157 -12.68 -0.60 2.47
CA PRO A 157 -13.26 -0.59 3.82
C PRO A 157 -12.63 0.52 4.69
N VAL A 158 -13.49 1.23 5.43
CA VAL A 158 -13.08 2.22 6.44
C VAL A 158 -13.46 1.65 7.81
N GLU A 159 -12.46 1.33 8.61
CA GLU A 159 -12.57 0.72 9.95
C GLU A 159 -11.96 1.61 11.05
N GLU A 160 -11.06 2.54 10.71
CA GLU A 160 -10.33 3.38 11.66
C GLU A 160 -10.66 4.88 11.49
N PRO A 161 -10.61 5.68 12.57
CA PRO A 161 -11.03 7.09 12.54
C PRO A 161 -10.08 8.03 11.79
N ASP A 162 -8.86 7.59 11.48
CA ASP A 162 -7.83 8.37 10.78
C ASP A 162 -7.79 8.11 9.26
N GLU A 163 -8.61 7.19 8.76
CA GLU A 163 -8.84 6.91 7.33
C GLU A 163 -9.69 8.00 6.68
N THR A 164 -9.12 9.20 6.59
CA THR A 164 -9.82 10.44 6.24
C THR A 164 -9.22 11.17 5.04
N VAL A 165 -8.10 10.68 4.52
CA VAL A 165 -7.33 11.35 3.48
C VAL A 165 -7.91 11.01 2.11
N CYS A 166 -8.31 12.03 1.35
CA CYS A 166 -8.76 11.84 -0.02
C CYS A 166 -7.59 11.45 -0.93
N TRP A 167 -7.81 10.50 -1.83
CA TRP A 167 -6.86 10.15 -2.89
C TRP A 167 -6.59 11.36 -3.83
N PRO A 168 -5.38 11.54 -4.37
CA PRO A 168 -4.11 10.87 -4.08
C PRO A 168 -3.20 11.79 -3.24
N LEU A 169 -3.71 12.32 -2.13
CA LEU A 169 -2.91 13.16 -1.23
C LEU A 169 -1.93 12.30 -0.40
N THR A 170 -0.94 12.92 0.23
CA THR A 170 -0.01 12.21 1.12
C THR A 170 -0.78 11.46 2.22
N GLY A 171 -0.51 10.17 2.37
CA GLY A 171 -1.26 9.25 3.23
C GLY A 171 -2.32 8.42 2.49
N SER A 172 -2.68 8.78 1.26
CA SER A 172 -3.62 8.06 0.36
C SER A 172 -3.06 7.90 -1.06
N GLY A 173 -1.76 8.13 -1.25
CA GLY A 173 -1.09 8.00 -2.55
C GLY A 173 -1.16 6.57 -3.11
N GLU A 174 -0.90 6.43 -4.41
CA GLU A 174 -1.11 5.19 -5.16
C GLU A 174 0.14 4.81 -5.97
N ILE A 175 0.51 3.52 -5.89
CA ILE A 175 1.49 2.88 -6.77
C ILE A 175 0.81 1.68 -7.44
N ASP A 176 0.70 1.72 -8.75
CA ASP A 176 0.32 0.55 -9.54
C ASP A 176 1.58 -0.20 -9.96
N ILE A 177 1.80 -1.39 -9.40
CA ILE A 177 2.98 -2.20 -9.69
C ILE A 177 2.73 -3.05 -10.94
N PHE A 178 1.47 -3.44 -11.14
CA PHE A 178 1.01 -4.16 -12.31
C PHE A 178 -0.43 -3.76 -12.65
N GLU A 179 -0.66 -3.23 -13.84
CA GLU A 179 -1.98 -3.10 -14.45
C GLU A 179 -1.91 -3.61 -15.89
N HIS A 180 -2.89 -4.40 -16.32
CA HIS A 180 -2.97 -4.83 -17.70
C HIS A 180 -4.34 -4.49 -18.26
N HIS A 181 -4.40 -3.74 -19.36
CA HIS A 181 -5.64 -3.51 -20.09
C HIS A 181 -5.57 -4.19 -21.46
N SER A 182 -6.61 -4.96 -21.80
CA SER A 182 -6.61 -5.83 -23.00
C SER A 182 -6.50 -5.11 -24.35
N ASP A 183 -6.76 -3.80 -24.42
CA ASP A 183 -6.75 -3.01 -25.66
C ASP A 183 -5.35 -2.81 -26.29
N GLY A 184 -4.28 -2.90 -25.50
CA GLY A 184 -2.90 -2.92 -25.98
C GLY A 184 -2.38 -4.30 -26.39
N GLY A 185 -3.25 -5.32 -26.41
CA GLY A 185 -2.89 -6.72 -26.71
C GLY A 185 -2.43 -7.50 -25.47
N PRO A 186 -2.26 -8.83 -25.56
CA PRO A 186 -2.16 -9.71 -24.39
C PRO A 186 -0.87 -9.60 -23.56
N ASP A 187 0.21 -9.03 -24.12
CA ASP A 187 1.56 -9.22 -23.59
C ASP A 187 2.23 -7.90 -23.14
N HIS A 188 1.49 -7.07 -22.41
CA HIS A 188 2.02 -5.84 -21.84
C HIS A 188 1.33 -5.47 -20.53
N TYR A 189 2.00 -4.70 -19.69
CA TYR A 189 1.42 -4.11 -18.47
C TYR A 189 1.95 -2.69 -18.28
N ALA A 190 1.18 -1.88 -17.57
CA ALA A 190 1.59 -0.59 -17.05
C ALA A 190 2.00 -0.73 -15.58
N ALA A 191 3.00 0.04 -15.18
CA ALA A 191 3.35 0.30 -13.79
C ALA A 191 3.51 1.82 -13.64
N ARG A 192 3.05 2.39 -12.52
CA ARG A 192 3.11 3.84 -12.28
C ARG A 192 3.07 4.18 -10.80
N ALA A 193 3.47 5.40 -10.46
CA ALA A 193 3.05 6.06 -9.25
C ALA A 193 2.15 7.23 -9.62
N ILE A 194 1.04 7.43 -8.91
CA ILE A 194 0.14 8.55 -9.19
C ILE A 194 0.73 9.82 -8.64
N LYS A 195 1.04 10.78 -9.53
CA LYS A 195 1.56 12.06 -9.11
C LYS A 195 0.41 12.97 -8.66
N SER A 196 0.35 13.24 -7.36
CA SER A 196 -0.61 14.19 -6.79
C SER A 196 -0.48 15.59 -7.40
N THR A 197 -1.61 16.21 -7.74
CA THR A 197 -1.68 17.63 -8.11
C THR A 197 -1.91 18.54 -6.90
N GLY A 198 -2.07 17.95 -5.70
CA GLY A 198 -2.33 18.67 -4.44
C GLY A 198 -3.80 18.85 -4.11
N GLU A 199 -4.71 18.31 -4.91
CA GLU A 199 -6.16 18.38 -4.70
C GLU A 199 -6.77 16.98 -4.60
N CYS A 200 -7.89 16.87 -3.87
CA CYS A 200 -8.69 15.65 -3.81
C CYS A 200 -9.15 15.26 -5.22
N ASP A 201 -9.00 13.99 -5.58
CA ASP A 201 -9.24 13.42 -6.92
C ASP A 201 -8.31 13.97 -8.03
N GLY A 202 -7.26 14.71 -7.64
CA GLY A 202 -6.29 15.30 -8.53
C GLY A 202 -5.02 14.46 -8.67
N GLY A 203 -5.02 13.46 -9.54
CA GLY A 203 -3.86 12.61 -9.84
C GLY A 203 -3.45 12.68 -11.31
N ASP A 204 -2.16 12.88 -11.59
CA ASP A 204 -1.57 12.67 -12.90
C ASP A 204 -1.07 11.22 -13.00
N TRP A 205 -1.85 10.39 -13.70
CA TRP A 205 -1.59 8.97 -13.91
C TRP A 205 -0.64 8.68 -15.09
N GLN A 206 -0.14 9.69 -15.80
CA GLN A 206 0.71 9.52 -16.98
C GLN A 206 2.17 9.90 -16.72
N ALA A 207 2.42 10.92 -15.92
CA ALA A 207 3.77 11.48 -15.73
C ALA A 207 4.82 10.48 -15.27
N LEU A 208 4.42 9.48 -14.49
CA LEU A 208 5.30 8.45 -13.93
C LEU A 208 4.94 7.03 -14.42
N MET A 209 4.21 6.93 -15.53
CA MET A 209 3.82 5.64 -16.10
C MET A 209 4.93 5.03 -16.95
N LEU A 210 5.14 3.73 -16.79
CA LEU A 210 5.98 2.89 -17.62
C LEU A 210 5.11 1.76 -18.19
N VAL A 211 5.22 1.50 -19.48
CA VAL A 211 4.59 0.35 -20.13
C VAL A 211 5.68 -0.63 -20.53
N GLN A 212 5.52 -1.89 -20.13
CA GLN A 212 6.49 -2.95 -20.40
C GLN A 212 5.82 -4.14 -21.08
N ALA A 213 6.55 -4.80 -21.96
CA ALA A 213 6.11 -6.05 -22.58
C ALA A 213 6.45 -7.23 -21.67
N ALA A 214 5.52 -8.18 -21.52
CA ALA A 214 5.72 -9.41 -20.78
C ALA A 214 4.70 -10.47 -21.22
N PRO A 215 5.07 -11.75 -21.39
CA PRO A 215 4.12 -12.81 -21.69
C PRO A 215 3.24 -13.10 -20.47
N LEU A 216 2.09 -12.44 -20.37
CA LEU A 216 1.30 -12.38 -19.13
C LEU A 216 0.66 -13.73 -18.75
N ALA A 217 0.50 -14.65 -19.69
CA ALA A 217 0.02 -16.00 -19.40
C ALA A 217 1.01 -16.84 -18.56
N GLU A 218 2.27 -16.41 -18.48
CA GLU A 218 3.32 -17.02 -17.66
C GLU A 218 3.48 -16.31 -16.32
N TYR A 219 4.02 -17.00 -15.33
CA TYR A 219 4.31 -16.38 -14.03
C TYR A 219 5.55 -15.49 -14.14
N HIS A 220 5.41 -14.25 -13.69
CA HIS A 220 6.49 -13.30 -13.50
C HIS A 220 6.42 -12.70 -12.11
N GLU A 221 7.56 -12.22 -11.64
CA GLU A 221 7.63 -11.39 -10.44
C GLU A 221 7.51 -9.93 -10.85
N TYR A 222 6.52 -9.25 -10.29
CA TYR A 222 6.37 -7.81 -10.40
C TYR A 222 6.73 -7.23 -9.03
N SER A 223 7.48 -6.14 -9.01
CA SER A 223 7.94 -5.57 -7.76
C SER A 223 8.15 -4.07 -7.84
N VAL A 224 7.94 -3.39 -6.71
CA VAL A 224 8.39 -2.02 -6.48
C VAL A 224 9.29 -2.00 -5.26
N GLU A 225 10.36 -1.20 -5.32
CA GLU A 225 11.19 -0.84 -4.18
C GLU A 225 10.92 0.63 -3.88
N TRP A 226 10.36 0.90 -2.70
CA TRP A 226 9.95 2.23 -2.28
C TRP A 226 10.65 2.60 -0.98
N ASP A 227 11.41 3.69 -1.01
CA ASP A 227 12.06 4.30 0.17
C ASP A 227 11.84 5.83 0.22
N GLY A 228 10.97 6.33 -0.66
CA GLY A 228 10.64 7.76 -0.75
C GLY A 228 9.75 8.27 0.37
N TYR A 229 9.50 9.58 0.34
CA TYR A 229 8.50 10.27 1.19
C TYR A 229 7.34 10.82 0.33
N ASP A 230 7.25 10.35 -0.91
CA ASP A 230 6.38 10.84 -1.98
C ASP A 230 4.94 10.31 -1.92
N LEU A 231 4.65 9.42 -0.96
CA LEU A 231 3.33 8.83 -0.72
C LEU A 231 2.91 8.98 0.74
#